data_AF-A0A9C8FVD0-F1
#
_entry.id   AF-A0A9C8FVD0-F1
#
_cell.length_a   1.000
_cell.length_b   1.000
_cell.length_c   1.000
_cell.angle_alpha   90.00
_cell.angle_beta   90.00
_cell.angle_gamma   90.00
#
_symmetry.space_group_name_H-M   'P 1'
#
loop_
_entity.id
_entity.type
_entity.pdbx_description
1 polymer ?
#
loop_
_entity_poly.entity_id
_entity_poly.type
_entity_poly.pdbx_seq_one_letter_code
_entity_poly.pdbx_strand_id
1 'polypeptide(L)'
;MAEKKFKETRSYETIMNGLWRDHPIFSMVLGICSALAVSNTLQNAIAMGAGVTFVLVATATLISLLRKLIPRRVRMITYMVMIASFVIIVDLFLQAFFPDISASIGPYVGLIITNCIIMGRAEAFSSQNPLGLSILDALSNGIAYTYTLATVAVIREVLGFGTLLGYQVTPEGWTNWVVMAMAPGAFFVVALFIWISRTLTGIETD
;
A
#
# COMPACT_ATOMS: atom_id res chain seq x y z
N MET A 1 37.95 21.02 6.16
CA MET A 1 37.53 19.60 6.15
C MET A 1 36.13 19.41 6.77
N ALA A 2 35.22 20.37 6.59
CA ALA A 2 33.92 20.44 7.30
C ALA A 2 32.69 20.35 6.37
N GLU A 3 32.88 20.02 5.10
CA GLU A 3 31.81 20.06 4.09
C GLU A 3 31.30 18.66 3.66
N LYS A 4 31.98 17.59 4.07
CA LYS A 4 31.64 16.21 3.69
C LYS A 4 30.70 15.48 4.67
N LYS A 5 30.28 16.12 5.77
CA LYS A 5 29.51 15.46 6.86
C LYS A 5 28.09 15.99 7.09
N PHE A 6 27.62 16.96 6.30
CA PHE A 6 26.31 17.62 6.50
C PHE A 6 25.24 17.25 5.44
N LYS A 7 25.58 16.33 4.52
CA LYS A 7 24.74 15.96 3.37
C LYS A 7 24.38 14.47 3.37
N GLU A 8 24.36 13.83 4.53
CA GLU A 8 23.74 12.51 4.75
C GLU A 8 22.20 12.70 4.91
N THR A 9 21.69 13.38 3.88
CA THR A 9 20.37 13.48 3.25
C THR A 9 19.12 13.15 4.06
N ARG A 10 18.38 14.20 4.46
CA ARG A 10 16.94 14.18 4.86
C ARG A 10 16.05 13.27 3.99
N SER A 11 16.41 13.07 2.73
CA SER A 11 15.79 12.11 1.80
C SER A 11 15.97 10.64 2.20
N TYR A 12 17.16 10.24 2.66
CA TYR A 12 17.46 8.89 3.12
C TYR A 12 16.71 8.58 4.42
N GLU A 13 16.67 9.53 5.36
CA GLU A 13 15.85 9.40 6.57
C GLU A 13 14.37 9.25 6.24
N THR A 14 13.85 10.01 5.27
CA THR A 14 12.42 9.91 4.86
C THR A 14 12.10 8.53 4.30
N ILE A 15 12.98 7.96 3.47
CA ILE A 15 12.83 6.61 2.92
C ILE A 15 12.94 5.56 4.04
N MET A 16 13.96 5.67 4.89
CA MET A 16 14.15 4.70 5.98
C MET A 16 13.00 4.74 6.98
N ASN A 17 12.48 5.93 7.28
CA ASN A 17 11.31 6.10 8.14
C ASN A 17 10.07 5.50 7.50
N GLY A 18 9.78 5.81 6.22
CA GLY A 18 8.62 5.26 5.52
C GLY A 18 8.64 3.73 5.40
N LEU A 19 9.83 3.12 5.31
CA LEU A 19 9.97 1.67 5.18
C LEU A 19 9.93 0.93 6.54
N TRP A 20 10.39 1.55 7.63
CA TRP A 20 10.51 0.89 8.94
C TRP A 20 9.66 1.54 10.04
N ARG A 21 9.87 2.81 10.37
CA ARG A 21 9.20 3.45 11.53
C ARG A 21 7.73 3.80 11.27
N ASP A 22 7.47 4.37 10.10
CA ASP A 22 6.16 4.87 9.68
C ASP A 22 5.42 3.87 8.79
N HIS A 23 5.77 2.58 8.90
CA HIS A 23 5.24 1.57 8.00
C HIS A 23 3.69 1.53 8.06
N PRO A 24 3.00 1.57 6.90
CA PRO A 24 1.57 1.82 6.84
C PRO A 24 0.73 0.78 7.59
N ILE A 25 1.08 -0.52 7.48
CA ILE A 25 0.26 -1.60 8.04
C ILE A 25 0.56 -1.87 9.52
N PHE A 26 1.81 -2.12 9.93
CA PHE A 26 2.08 -2.51 11.33
C PHE A 26 2.22 -1.33 12.29
N SER A 27 2.68 -0.16 11.82
CA SER A 27 2.85 1.03 12.66
C SER A 27 1.56 1.85 12.68
N MET A 28 1.05 2.22 11.51
CA MET A 28 -0.11 3.11 11.38
C MET A 28 -1.47 2.40 11.26
N VAL A 29 -1.49 1.08 11.06
CA VAL A 29 -2.74 0.29 10.95
C VAL A 29 -3.63 0.79 9.80
N LEU A 30 -3.02 1.29 8.72
CA LEU A 30 -3.68 1.81 7.52
C LEU A 30 -3.69 0.76 6.40
N GLY A 31 -4.77 0.73 5.61
CA GLY A 31 -4.88 -0.11 4.40
C GLY A 31 -5.21 -1.58 4.67
N ILE A 32 -5.74 -1.90 5.86
CA ILE A 32 -6.09 -3.27 6.26
C ILE A 32 -7.27 -3.81 5.45
N CYS A 33 -8.27 -2.97 5.11
CA CYS A 33 -9.44 -3.37 4.34
C CYS A 33 -9.07 -3.99 2.98
N SER A 34 -8.19 -3.31 2.24
CA SER A 34 -7.66 -3.79 0.96
C SER A 34 -6.69 -4.94 1.14
N ALA A 35 -5.89 -4.96 2.22
CA ALA A 35 -5.03 -6.09 2.54
C ALA A 35 -5.82 -7.39 2.75
N LEU A 36 -6.94 -7.33 3.49
CA LEU A 36 -7.78 -8.49 3.77
C LEU A 36 -8.53 -8.98 2.51
N ALA A 37 -9.00 -8.05 1.67
CA ALA A 37 -9.80 -8.39 0.49
C ALA A 37 -8.97 -8.98 -0.66
N VAL A 38 -7.74 -8.51 -0.87
CA VAL A 38 -6.98 -8.79 -2.11
C VAL A 38 -5.85 -9.81 -1.91
N SER A 39 -5.48 -10.14 -0.66
CA SER A 39 -4.40 -11.10 -0.37
C SER A 39 -4.75 -12.58 -0.58
N ASN A 40 -5.77 -12.90 -1.38
CA ASN A 40 -6.12 -14.29 -1.71
C ASN A 40 -5.15 -14.89 -2.74
N THR A 41 -4.66 -14.06 -3.68
CA THR A 41 -3.68 -14.45 -4.70
C THR A 41 -2.58 -13.40 -4.79
N LEU A 42 -1.36 -13.84 -5.05
CA LEU A 42 -0.18 -12.99 -5.16
C LEU A 42 -0.28 -12.06 -6.38
N GLN A 43 -0.84 -12.54 -7.50
CA GLN A 43 -1.03 -11.72 -8.70
C GLN A 43 -1.91 -10.50 -8.40
N ASN A 44 -3.02 -10.69 -7.68
CA ASN A 44 -3.92 -9.60 -7.34
C ASN A 44 -3.28 -8.67 -6.29
N ALA A 45 -2.55 -9.22 -5.32
CA ALA A 45 -1.84 -8.44 -4.32
C ALA A 45 -0.76 -7.53 -4.93
N ILE A 46 0.00 -8.02 -5.92
CA ILE A 46 1.00 -7.23 -6.64
C ILE A 46 0.32 -6.13 -7.48
N ALA A 47 -0.75 -6.48 -8.21
CA ALA A 47 -1.50 -5.51 -9.01
C ALA A 47 -2.07 -4.37 -8.14
N MET A 48 -2.65 -4.71 -6.99
CA MET A 48 -3.16 -3.75 -6.02
C MET A 48 -2.05 -2.89 -5.42
N GLY A 49 -0.93 -3.48 -5.01
CA GLY A 49 0.20 -2.75 -4.45
C GLY A 49 0.81 -1.76 -5.45
N ALA A 50 0.99 -2.18 -6.70
CA ALA A 50 1.47 -1.31 -7.77
C ALA A 50 0.49 -0.16 -8.05
N GLY A 51 -0.82 -0.45 -8.14
CA GLY A 51 -1.85 0.56 -8.34
C GLY A 51 -1.91 1.59 -7.21
N VAL A 52 -1.89 1.14 -5.96
CA VAL A 52 -1.86 2.02 -4.78
C VAL A 52 -0.60 2.87 -4.78
N THR A 53 0.58 2.30 -5.06
CA THR A 53 1.85 3.04 -5.09
C THR A 53 1.81 4.15 -6.15
N PHE A 54 1.32 3.85 -7.34
CA PHE A 54 1.19 4.83 -8.42
C PHE A 54 0.26 5.99 -8.03
N VAL A 55 -0.94 5.67 -7.54
CA VAL A 55 -1.93 6.67 -7.13
C VAL A 55 -1.43 7.47 -5.93
N LEU A 56 -0.74 6.83 -4.99
CA LEU A 56 -0.16 7.48 -3.81
C LEU A 56 0.87 8.53 -4.22
N VAL A 57 1.78 8.21 -5.14
CA VAL A 57 2.76 9.17 -5.67
C VAL A 57 2.08 10.30 -6.44
N ALA A 58 1.15 9.97 -7.35
CA ALA A 58 0.43 10.97 -8.14
C ALA A 58 -0.34 11.95 -7.25
N THR A 59 -1.09 11.45 -6.28
CA THR A 59 -1.88 12.30 -5.37
C THR A 59 -1.00 13.07 -4.40
N ALA A 60 0.09 12.48 -3.88
CA ALA A 60 1.07 13.19 -3.05
C ALA A 60 1.70 14.37 -3.79
N THR A 61 2.01 14.21 -5.09
CA THR A 61 2.56 15.30 -5.90
C THR A 61 1.57 16.46 -6.05
N LEU A 62 0.31 16.15 -6.40
CA LEU A 62 -0.71 17.17 -6.61
C LEU A 62 -1.06 17.89 -5.29
N ILE A 63 -1.19 17.15 -4.20
CA ILE A 63 -1.51 17.69 -2.88
C ILE A 63 -0.38 18.59 -2.38
N SER A 64 0.88 18.18 -2.54
CA SER A 64 2.02 19.01 -2.12
C SER A 64 2.10 20.32 -2.92
N LEU A 65 1.70 20.31 -4.20
CA LEU A 65 1.62 21.51 -5.03
C LEU A 65 0.47 22.44 -4.60
N LEU A 66 -0.70 21.86 -4.32
CA LEU A 66 -1.92 22.60 -3.96
C LEU A 66 -2.05 22.92 -2.47
N ARG A 67 -1.11 22.49 -1.61
CA ARG A 67 -1.20 22.59 -0.14
C ARG A 67 -1.50 23.98 0.41
N LYS A 68 -1.09 25.05 -0.30
CA LYS A 68 -1.33 26.44 0.11
C LYS A 68 -2.75 26.93 -0.18
N LEU A 69 -3.44 26.28 -1.13
CA LEU A 69 -4.79 26.63 -1.56
C LEU A 69 -5.87 25.90 -0.75
N ILE A 70 -5.53 24.77 -0.11
CA ILE A 70 -6.51 23.89 0.54
C ILE A 70 -6.76 24.35 1.99
N PRO A 71 -7.98 24.81 2.34
CA PRO A 71 -8.34 25.18 3.70
C PRO A 71 -8.42 23.96 4.61
N ARG A 72 -8.03 24.09 5.89
CA ARG A 72 -8.07 22.99 6.87
C ARG A 72 -9.47 22.37 7.04
N ARG A 73 -10.54 23.16 6.93
CA ARG A 73 -11.92 22.70 7.18
C ARG A 73 -12.45 21.71 6.14
N VAL A 74 -11.96 21.75 4.91
CA VAL A 74 -12.47 20.95 3.77
C VAL A 74 -11.43 19.99 3.20
N ARG A 75 -10.34 19.77 3.96
CA ARG A 75 -9.17 19.02 3.50
C ARG A 75 -9.48 17.59 3.11
N MET A 76 -10.16 16.83 3.99
CA MET A 76 -10.49 15.42 3.76
C MET A 76 -11.33 15.22 2.51
N ILE A 77 -12.34 16.09 2.31
CA ILE A 77 -13.20 16.08 1.13
C ILE A 77 -12.38 16.37 -0.13
N THR A 78 -11.51 17.38 -0.09
CA THR A 78 -10.66 17.75 -1.23
C THR A 78 -9.72 16.60 -1.62
N TYR A 79 -9.14 15.91 -0.65
CA TYR A 79 -8.26 14.76 -0.91
C TYR A 79 -9.01 13.59 -1.54
N MET A 80 -10.18 13.22 -1.01
CA MET A 80 -11.02 12.17 -1.59
C MET A 80 -11.39 12.47 -3.04
N VAL A 81 -11.75 13.71 -3.36
CA VAL A 81 -12.07 14.11 -4.75
C VAL A 81 -10.84 14.01 -5.66
N MET A 82 -9.66 14.44 -5.20
CA MET A 82 -8.42 14.31 -5.99
C MET A 82 -7.99 12.87 -6.20
N ILE A 83 -8.13 12.01 -5.17
CA ILE A 83 -7.82 10.58 -5.29
C ILE A 83 -8.78 9.92 -6.27
N ALA A 84 -10.09 10.16 -6.11
CA ALA A 84 -11.11 9.61 -6.99
C ALA A 84 -10.90 10.02 -8.45
N SER A 85 -10.63 11.31 -8.72
CA SER A 85 -10.41 11.77 -10.09
C SER A 85 -9.19 11.11 -10.74
N PHE A 86 -8.07 10.99 -10.04
CA PHE A 86 -6.89 10.32 -10.57
C PHE A 86 -7.13 8.84 -10.83
N VAL A 87 -7.74 8.13 -9.88
CA VAL A 87 -8.01 6.69 -10.02
C VAL A 87 -8.95 6.44 -11.20
N ILE A 88 -10.00 7.24 -11.35
CA ILE A 88 -10.95 7.13 -12.47
C ILE A 88 -10.23 7.39 -13.81
N ILE A 89 -9.39 8.42 -13.91
CA ILE A 89 -8.63 8.70 -15.14
C ILE A 89 -7.73 7.51 -15.53
N VAL A 90 -7.06 6.91 -14.55
CA VAL A 90 -6.20 5.73 -14.76
C VAL A 90 -7.02 4.51 -15.19
N ASP A 91 -8.18 4.30 -14.57
CA ASP A 91 -9.08 3.20 -14.91
C ASP A 91 -9.60 3.32 -16.35
N LEU A 92 -10.08 4.50 -16.76
CA LEU A 92 -10.50 4.74 -18.15
C LEU A 92 -9.33 4.57 -19.13
N PHE A 93 -8.12 5.01 -18.77
CA PHE A 93 -6.93 4.83 -19.60
C PHE A 93 -6.61 3.35 -19.79
N LEU A 94 -6.62 2.54 -18.72
CA LEU A 94 -6.39 1.10 -18.80
C LEU A 94 -7.48 0.40 -19.61
N GLN A 95 -8.74 0.80 -19.47
CA GLN A 95 -9.85 0.24 -20.23
C GLN A 95 -9.71 0.49 -21.75
N ALA A 96 -9.12 1.64 -22.13
CA ALA A 96 -8.93 2.00 -23.54
C ALA A 96 -7.73 1.30 -24.20
N PHE A 97 -6.60 1.12 -23.49
CA PHE A 97 -5.36 0.58 -24.07
C PHE A 97 -5.05 -0.87 -23.68
N PHE A 98 -5.50 -1.33 -22.51
CA PHE A 98 -5.17 -2.65 -21.94
C PHE A 98 -6.38 -3.31 -21.25
N PRO A 99 -7.37 -3.80 -22.02
CA PRO A 99 -8.62 -4.34 -21.47
C PRO A 99 -8.42 -5.55 -20.55
N ASP A 100 -7.43 -6.40 -20.83
CA ASP A 100 -7.14 -7.58 -20.00
C ASP A 100 -6.67 -7.22 -18.58
N ILE A 101 -5.85 -6.15 -18.48
CA ILE A 101 -5.36 -5.62 -17.20
C ILE A 101 -6.50 -4.90 -16.47
N SER A 102 -7.30 -4.12 -17.20
CA SER A 102 -8.48 -3.43 -16.65
C SER A 102 -9.50 -4.42 -16.08
N ALA A 103 -9.75 -5.56 -16.73
CA ALA A 103 -10.65 -6.59 -16.20
C ALA A 103 -10.19 -7.17 -14.86
N SER A 104 -8.88 -7.29 -14.65
CA SER A 104 -8.29 -7.81 -13.41
C SER A 104 -8.24 -6.78 -12.28
N ILE A 105 -8.04 -5.50 -12.60
CA ILE A 105 -7.94 -4.39 -11.63
C ILE A 105 -9.31 -3.76 -11.33
N GLY A 106 -10.27 -3.85 -12.25
CA GLY A 106 -11.59 -3.24 -12.19
C GLY A 106 -12.32 -3.44 -10.85
N PRO A 107 -12.39 -4.66 -10.30
CA PRO A 107 -13.00 -4.90 -8.98
C PRO A 107 -12.32 -4.16 -7.83
N TYR A 108 -11.04 -3.81 -7.98
CA TYR A 108 -10.21 -3.19 -6.95
C TYR A 108 -10.14 -1.67 -7.04
N VAL A 109 -10.62 -1.05 -8.13
CA VAL A 109 -10.61 0.41 -8.33
C VAL A 109 -11.28 1.15 -7.16
N GLY A 110 -12.44 0.69 -6.70
CA GLY A 110 -13.13 1.26 -5.54
C GLY A 110 -12.35 1.12 -4.22
N LEU A 111 -11.62 0.01 -4.04
CA LEU A 111 -10.75 -0.22 -2.89
C LEU A 111 -9.50 0.67 -2.92
N ILE A 112 -9.03 1.06 -4.11
CA ILE A 112 -7.93 2.02 -4.26
C ILE A 112 -8.41 3.42 -3.86
N ILE A 113 -9.59 3.86 -4.34
CA ILE A 113 -10.16 5.18 -4.00
C ILE A 113 -10.32 5.35 -2.49
N THR A 114 -10.81 4.32 -1.82
CA THR A 114 -11.09 4.32 -0.38
C THR A 114 -9.92 3.85 0.48
N ASN A 115 -8.71 3.72 -0.10
CA ASN A 115 -7.56 3.22 0.64
C ASN A 115 -7.07 4.25 1.67
N CYS A 116 -7.12 3.88 2.95
CA CYS A 116 -6.72 4.73 4.06
C CYS A 116 -5.25 5.15 4.03
N ILE A 117 -4.36 4.40 3.35
CA ILE A 117 -2.95 4.78 3.20
C ILE A 117 -2.82 6.06 2.38
N ILE A 118 -3.58 6.17 1.28
CA ILE A 118 -3.52 7.31 0.38
C ILE A 118 -3.99 8.57 1.08
N MET A 119 -5.13 8.49 1.76
CA MET A 119 -5.66 9.58 2.56
C MET A 119 -4.75 9.94 3.74
N GLY A 120 -4.25 8.94 4.47
CA GLY A 120 -3.43 9.12 5.67
C GLY A 120 -2.10 9.79 5.38
N ARG A 121 -1.36 9.36 4.33
CA ARG A 121 -0.09 10.00 3.95
C ARG A 121 -0.30 11.36 3.29
N ALA A 122 -1.40 11.54 2.56
CA ALA A 122 -1.79 12.84 2.02
C ALA A 122 -1.95 13.88 3.14
N GLU A 123 -2.63 13.51 4.22
CA GLU A 123 -2.85 14.38 5.36
C GLU A 123 -1.60 14.56 6.22
N ALA A 124 -0.98 13.47 6.65
CA ALA A 124 0.13 13.50 7.59
C ALA A 124 1.40 14.14 6.99
N PHE A 125 1.73 13.82 5.73
CA PHE A 125 3.02 14.19 5.16
C PHE A 125 2.90 15.15 3.97
N SER A 126 2.08 14.84 2.97
CA SER A 126 2.04 15.62 1.71
C SER A 126 1.50 17.04 1.89
N SER A 127 0.61 17.25 2.86
CA SER A 127 0.05 18.57 3.17
C SER A 127 1.04 19.54 3.81
N GLN A 128 2.12 19.02 4.41
CA GLN A 128 3.07 19.80 5.22
C GLN A 128 4.45 19.90 4.56
N ASN A 129 4.81 18.93 3.70
CA ASN A 129 6.13 18.83 3.11
C ASN A 129 6.19 19.29 1.64
N PRO A 130 7.37 19.70 1.14
CA PRO A 130 7.55 20.08 -0.26
C PRO A 130 7.59 18.85 -1.18
N LEU A 131 7.32 19.10 -2.47
CA LEU A 131 7.11 18.09 -3.51
C LEU A 131 8.11 16.92 -3.48
N GLY A 132 9.42 17.22 -3.47
CA GLY A 132 10.47 16.19 -3.55
C GLY A 132 10.47 15.24 -2.36
N LEU A 133 10.18 15.73 -1.15
CA LEU A 133 10.07 14.88 0.05
C LEU A 133 8.78 14.05 0.01
N SER A 134 7.66 14.66 -0.43
CA SER A 134 6.37 13.98 -0.51
C SER A 134 6.36 12.82 -1.50
N ILE A 135 7.07 12.95 -2.63
CA ILE A 135 7.23 11.84 -3.59
C ILE A 135 8.00 10.68 -2.98
N LEU A 136 9.11 10.96 -2.29
CA LEU A 136 9.94 9.93 -1.68
C LEU A 136 9.18 9.19 -0.57
N ASP A 137 8.42 9.93 0.25
CA ASP A 137 7.56 9.36 1.28
C ASP A 137 6.48 8.45 0.66
N ALA A 138 5.77 8.94 -0.35
CA ALA A 138 4.74 8.20 -1.05
C ALA A 138 5.29 6.91 -1.68
N LEU A 139 6.44 6.98 -2.34
CA LEU A 139 7.08 5.82 -2.95
C LEU A 139 7.49 4.79 -1.89
N SER A 140 8.13 5.24 -0.80
CA SER A 140 8.55 4.35 0.28
C SER A 140 7.38 3.63 0.92
N ASN A 141 6.30 4.36 1.24
CA ASN A 141 5.11 3.78 1.87
C ASN A 141 4.35 2.85 0.90
N GLY A 142 4.30 3.17 -0.39
CA GLY A 142 3.69 2.31 -1.40
C GLY A 142 4.46 1.00 -1.59
N ILE A 143 5.80 1.04 -1.60
CA ILE A 143 6.66 -0.15 -1.65
C ILE A 143 6.48 -0.99 -0.37
N ALA A 144 6.48 -0.37 0.80
CA ALA A 144 6.24 -1.03 2.08
C ALA A 144 4.88 -1.76 2.12
N TYR A 145 3.84 -1.09 1.62
CA TYR A 145 2.51 -1.67 1.49
C TYR A 145 2.49 -2.87 0.53
N THR A 146 3.10 -2.71 -0.65
CA THR A 146 3.18 -3.78 -1.66
C THR A 146 3.94 -5.00 -1.13
N TYR A 147 5.05 -4.78 -0.44
CA TYR A 147 5.85 -5.83 0.20
C TYR A 147 5.03 -6.62 1.23
N THR A 148 4.28 -5.92 2.07
CA THR A 148 3.43 -6.57 3.08
C THR A 148 2.30 -7.37 2.44
N LEU A 149 1.63 -6.78 1.45
CA LEU A 149 0.57 -7.45 0.70
C LEU A 149 1.08 -8.73 0.02
N ALA A 150 2.23 -8.65 -0.64
CA ALA A 150 2.85 -9.78 -1.30
C ALA A 150 3.21 -10.88 -0.29
N THR A 151 3.80 -10.53 0.85
CA THR A 151 4.17 -11.49 1.89
C THR A 151 2.94 -12.22 2.46
N VAL A 152 1.87 -11.48 2.78
CA VAL A 152 0.62 -12.05 3.27
C VAL A 152 -0.04 -12.94 2.19
N ALA A 153 -0.04 -12.49 0.93
CA ALA A 153 -0.63 -13.24 -0.17
C ALA A 153 0.12 -14.54 -0.48
N VAL A 154 1.46 -14.56 -0.39
CA VAL A 154 2.25 -15.80 -0.54
C VAL A 154 1.81 -16.85 0.48
N ILE A 155 1.73 -16.47 1.75
CA ILE A 155 1.33 -17.38 2.83
C ILE A 155 -0.09 -17.90 2.60
N ARG A 156 -1.01 -17.01 2.20
CA ARG A 156 -2.42 -17.36 2.00
C ARG A 156 -2.66 -18.19 0.75
N GLU A 157 -1.98 -17.91 -0.36
CA GLU A 157 -2.14 -18.65 -1.62
C GLU A 157 -1.60 -20.07 -1.49
N VAL A 158 -0.42 -20.23 -0.88
CA VAL A 158 0.20 -21.55 -0.66
C VAL A 158 -0.65 -22.40 0.29
N LEU A 159 -1.16 -21.84 1.39
CA LEU A 159 -1.96 -22.60 2.35
C LEU A 159 -3.40 -22.84 1.89
N GLY A 160 -3.98 -21.90 1.14
CA GLY A 160 -5.37 -21.95 0.68
C GLY A 160 -5.57 -22.79 -0.58
N PHE A 161 -4.68 -22.64 -1.57
CA PHE A 161 -4.83 -23.24 -2.90
C PHE A 161 -3.73 -24.25 -3.25
N GLY A 162 -2.64 -24.31 -2.47
CA GLY A 162 -1.48 -25.15 -2.79
C GLY A 162 -0.66 -24.65 -3.98
N THR A 163 -0.98 -23.45 -4.47
CA THR A 163 -0.36 -22.83 -5.64
C THR A 163 0.44 -21.60 -5.27
N LEU A 164 1.40 -21.26 -6.11
CA LEU A 164 2.09 -19.97 -6.09
C LEU A 164 2.13 -19.44 -7.52
N LEU A 165 1.49 -18.29 -7.77
CA LEU A 165 1.39 -17.72 -9.12
C LEU A 165 0.80 -18.71 -10.14
N GLY A 166 -0.13 -19.55 -9.69
CA GLY A 166 -0.75 -20.59 -10.52
C GLY A 166 0.07 -21.85 -10.74
N TYR A 167 1.32 -21.93 -10.26
CA TYR A 167 2.10 -23.16 -10.26
C TYR A 167 1.82 -23.97 -8.98
N GLN A 168 1.53 -25.27 -9.11
CA GLN A 168 1.36 -26.15 -7.96
C GLN A 168 2.71 -26.38 -7.28
N VAL A 169 2.83 -25.94 -6.02
CA VAL A 169 4.05 -26.09 -5.21
C VAL A 169 3.86 -27.20 -4.16
N THR A 170 2.62 -27.45 -3.73
CA THR A 170 2.34 -28.48 -2.71
C THR A 170 2.28 -29.89 -3.31
N PRO A 171 2.75 -30.93 -2.59
CA PRO A 171 2.62 -32.32 -3.00
C PRO A 171 1.16 -32.76 -3.18
N GLU A 172 0.90 -33.78 -4.01
CA GLU A 172 -0.44 -34.31 -4.34
C GLU A 172 -1.28 -34.77 -3.13
N GLY A 173 -0.70 -34.89 -1.93
CA GLY A 173 -1.38 -35.24 -0.68
C GLY A 173 -1.74 -34.06 0.25
N TRP A 174 -1.49 -32.80 -0.15
CA TRP A 174 -1.82 -31.64 0.69
C TRP A 174 -3.32 -31.34 0.66
N THR A 175 -3.94 -31.27 1.84
CA THR A 175 -5.33 -30.83 1.94
C THR A 175 -5.38 -29.29 1.89
N ASN A 176 -6.04 -28.76 0.87
CA ASN A 176 -6.20 -27.31 0.73
C ASN A 176 -7.05 -26.76 1.87
N TRP A 177 -6.48 -25.84 2.66
CA TRP A 177 -7.19 -25.21 3.77
C TRP A 177 -8.02 -24.05 3.24
N VAL A 178 -9.21 -24.35 2.73
CA VAL A 178 -10.16 -23.36 2.17
C VAL A 178 -10.45 -22.21 3.15
N VAL A 179 -10.38 -22.47 4.45
CA VAL A 179 -10.51 -21.46 5.51
C VAL A 179 -9.48 -20.33 5.38
N MET A 180 -8.27 -20.63 4.87
CA MET A 180 -7.21 -19.64 4.70
C MET A 180 -7.45 -18.69 3.51
N ALA A 181 -8.23 -19.14 2.52
CA ALA A 181 -8.66 -18.31 1.40
C ALA A 181 -9.81 -17.35 1.78
N MET A 182 -10.52 -17.61 2.87
CA MET A 182 -11.59 -16.74 3.36
C MET A 182 -11.07 -15.62 4.28
N ALA A 183 -11.94 -14.63 4.55
CA ALA A 183 -11.63 -13.49 5.41
C ALA A 183 -11.06 -13.84 6.80
N PRO A 184 -11.53 -14.89 7.52
CA PRO A 184 -10.94 -15.28 8.80
C PRO A 184 -9.45 -15.62 8.70
N GLY A 185 -9.04 -16.32 7.64
CA GLY A 185 -7.63 -16.63 7.37
C GLY A 185 -6.78 -15.37 7.17
N ALA A 186 -7.33 -14.37 6.47
CA ALA A 186 -6.67 -13.08 6.26
C ALA A 186 -6.37 -12.37 7.59
N PHE A 187 -7.33 -12.36 8.52
CA PHE A 187 -7.14 -11.76 9.84
C PHE A 187 -6.01 -12.44 10.63
N PHE A 188 -5.96 -13.77 10.65
CA PHE A 188 -4.90 -14.49 11.36
C PHE A 188 -3.51 -14.21 10.78
N VAL A 189 -3.36 -14.26 9.45
CA VAL A 189 -2.06 -14.05 8.81
C VAL A 189 -1.60 -12.60 8.98
N VAL A 190 -2.49 -11.62 8.81
CA VAL A 190 -2.17 -10.20 9.03
C VAL A 190 -1.83 -9.94 10.49
N ALA A 191 -2.57 -10.51 11.45
CA ALA A 191 -2.28 -10.36 12.88
C ALA A 191 -0.90 -10.95 13.24
N LEU A 192 -0.58 -12.15 12.75
CA LEU A 192 0.75 -12.76 12.93
C LEU A 192 1.85 -11.92 12.29
N PHE A 193 1.63 -11.40 11.08
CA PHE A 193 2.56 -10.52 10.41
C PHE A 193 2.85 -9.24 11.23
N ILE A 194 1.80 -8.60 11.74
CA ILE A 194 1.92 -7.40 12.59
C ILE A 194 2.67 -7.73 13.89
N TRP A 195 2.37 -8.87 14.51
CA TRP A 195 3.05 -9.31 15.73
C TRP A 195 4.55 -9.56 15.49
N ILE A 196 4.91 -10.30 14.44
CA ILE A 196 6.31 -10.58 14.08
C ILE A 196 7.06 -9.30 13.73
N SER A 197 6.47 -8.44 12.89
CA SER A 197 7.12 -7.19 12.48
C SER A 197 7.35 -6.23 13.66
N ARG A 198 6.38 -6.11 14.58
CA ARG A 198 6.53 -5.29 15.79
C ARG A 198 7.59 -5.83 16.75
N THR A 199 7.59 -7.14 16.99
CA THR A 199 8.60 -7.79 17.85
C THR A 199 10.02 -7.66 17.29
N LEU A 200 10.20 -7.77 15.97
CA LEU A 200 11.50 -7.57 15.32
C LEU A 200 11.97 -6.10 15.34
N THR A 201 11.05 -5.15 15.23
CA THR A 201 11.41 -3.72 15.15
C THR A 201 11.55 -3.08 16.54
N GLY A 202 11.13 -3.77 17.61
CA GLY A 202 11.19 -3.24 18.98
C GLY A 202 10.37 -1.96 19.17
N ILE A 203 9.32 -1.77 18.35
CA ILE A 203 8.40 -0.64 18.50
C ILE A 203 7.45 -1.02 19.63
N GLU A 204 7.81 -0.62 20.85
CA GLU A 204 6.95 -0.72 22.01
C GLU A 204 5.78 0.27 21.83
N THR A 205 4.57 -0.22 22.10
CA THR A 205 3.34 0.56 22.06
C THR A 205 3.32 1.51 23.25
N ASP A 206 3.55 2.79 23.02
CA ASP A 206 3.02 3.85 23.88
C ASP A 206 1.62 4.27 23.40
#